data_AF-A0A4V3DYZ2-F1
#
_entry.id   AF-A0A4V3DYZ2-F1
#
_cell.length_a   1.000
_cell.length_b   1.000
_cell.length_c   1.000
_cell.angle_alpha   90.00
_cell.angle_beta   90.00
_cell.angle_gamma   90.00
#
_symmetry.space_group_name_H-M   'P 1'
#
loop_
_entity.id
_entity.type
_entity.pdbx_description
1 polymer ?
#
loop_
_entity_poly.entity_id
_entity_poly.type
_entity_poly.pdbx_seq_one_letter_code
_entity_poly.pdbx_strand_id
1 'polypeptide(L)'
;MTLNLNRPLAIPARRHVLAAAIVSAMMPAFAAPAWSDTSATTRNETIVRQAFERWAAGENVFPLLLSPDVVWTIPGSGPVAGTYRGFTDFVEKASRPLVSRLATPIVPDVRHIWAAGDTVIVRFDGAATTTAGHPYRNQFVWIFRMGDGRVVEAEAFLDLAAYQQVVENNPVRAR
;
A
#
# COMPACT_ATOMS: atom_id res chain seq x y z
N MET A 1 -64.97 -71.43 -18.49
CA MET A 1 -65.72 -70.98 -17.29
C MET A 1 -64.92 -71.50 -16.11
N THR A 2 -64.03 -70.75 -15.47
CA THR A 2 -64.22 -69.55 -14.62
C THR A 2 -62.84 -68.86 -14.40
N LEU A 3 -62.71 -67.56 -14.68
CA LEU A 3 -62.57 -66.44 -13.72
C LEU A 3 -61.31 -66.42 -12.82
N ASN A 4 -60.43 -65.46 -13.12
CA ASN A 4 -60.03 -64.33 -12.26
C ASN A 4 -59.35 -64.60 -10.90
N LEU A 5 -58.14 -64.03 -10.68
CA LEU A 5 -57.87 -63.04 -9.61
C LEU A 5 -56.38 -62.67 -9.51
N ASN A 6 -56.13 -61.36 -9.60
CA ASN A 6 -54.97 -60.67 -9.03
C ASN A 6 -54.85 -60.95 -7.52
N ARG A 7 -53.63 -61.22 -7.02
CA ARG A 7 -52.97 -60.37 -6.00
C ARG A 7 -51.50 -60.76 -5.74
N PRO A 8 -50.67 -59.80 -5.30
CA PRO A 8 -49.20 -59.82 -5.42
C PRO A 8 -48.52 -60.37 -4.17
N LEU A 9 -47.26 -60.80 -4.29
CA LEU A 9 -46.37 -61.04 -3.14
C LEU A 9 -44.97 -60.51 -3.44
N ALA A 10 -44.68 -59.38 -2.78
CA ALA A 10 -43.43 -58.95 -2.17
C ALA A 10 -42.08 -59.30 -2.83
N ILE A 11 -41.41 -58.22 -3.24
CA ILE A 11 -39.99 -58.13 -3.57
C ILE A 11 -39.16 -58.21 -2.27
N PRO A 12 -38.03 -58.94 -2.24
CA PRO A 12 -36.89 -58.55 -1.41
C PRO A 12 -35.82 -57.86 -2.27
N ALA A 13 -35.57 -56.61 -1.91
CA ALA A 13 -34.60 -55.72 -2.54
C ALA A 13 -33.17 -56.28 -2.42
N ARG A 14 -32.49 -56.49 -3.55
CA ARG A 14 -31.03 -56.66 -3.59
C ARG A 14 -30.41 -55.28 -3.81
N ARG A 15 -30.01 -54.64 -2.72
CA ARG A 15 -29.16 -53.44 -2.73
C ARG A 15 -27.79 -53.81 -3.29
N HIS A 16 -27.54 -53.49 -4.55
CA HIS A 16 -26.18 -53.40 -5.08
C HIS A 16 -25.71 -51.95 -4.85
N VAL A 17 -24.87 -51.74 -3.83
CA VAL A 17 -24.08 -50.51 -3.69
C VAL A 17 -22.96 -50.62 -4.72
N LEU A 18 -23.13 -49.97 -5.87
CA LEU A 18 -22.03 -49.75 -6.81
C LEU A 18 -21.23 -48.56 -6.28
N ALA A 19 -20.08 -48.84 -5.67
CA ALA A 19 -19.09 -47.82 -5.34
C ALA A 19 -18.50 -47.27 -6.65
N ALA A 20 -18.88 -46.04 -7.01
CA ALA A 20 -18.22 -45.33 -8.09
C ALA A 20 -16.86 -44.81 -7.59
N ALA A 21 -15.78 -45.41 -8.09
CA ALA A 21 -14.42 -44.94 -7.86
C ALA A 21 -14.26 -43.57 -8.54
N ILE A 22 -14.11 -42.51 -7.74
CA ILE A 22 -13.74 -41.18 -8.21
C ILE A 22 -12.26 -41.23 -8.56
N VAL A 23 -11.96 -41.35 -9.86
CA VAL A 23 -10.60 -41.14 -10.38
C VAL A 23 -10.27 -39.66 -10.21
N SER A 24 -9.55 -39.34 -9.15
CA SER A 24 -9.00 -38.01 -8.94
C SER A 24 -7.88 -37.78 -9.96
N ALA A 25 -8.22 -37.19 -11.10
CA ALA A 25 -7.23 -36.70 -12.04
C ALA A 25 -6.53 -35.50 -11.38
N MET A 26 -5.32 -35.73 -10.86
CA MET A 26 -4.39 -34.63 -10.52
C MET A 26 -4.08 -33.87 -11.79
N MET A 27 -4.79 -32.75 -12.01
CA MET A 27 -4.33 -31.77 -12.98
C MET A 27 -3.04 -31.15 -12.45
N PRO A 28 -1.96 -31.08 -13.25
CA PRO A 28 -0.81 -30.30 -12.86
C PRO A 28 -1.27 -28.85 -12.68
N ALA A 29 -1.06 -28.30 -11.49
CA ALA A 29 -1.22 -26.88 -11.25
C ALA A 29 -0.26 -26.16 -12.21
N PHE A 30 -0.79 -25.61 -13.30
CA PHE A 30 -0.07 -24.62 -14.08
C PHE A 30 0.11 -23.44 -13.14
N ALA A 31 1.30 -23.29 -12.57
CA ALA A 31 1.73 -22.06 -11.93
C ALA A 31 1.43 -20.93 -12.94
N ALA A 32 0.56 -19.99 -12.55
CA ALA A 32 0.21 -18.89 -13.43
C ALA A 32 1.51 -18.16 -13.83
N PRO A 33 1.70 -17.85 -15.13
CA PRO A 33 2.92 -17.22 -15.60
C PRO A 33 3.03 -15.80 -15.02
N ALA A 34 4.25 -15.28 -14.94
CA ALA A 34 4.71 -13.99 -14.36
C ALA A 34 4.07 -12.69 -14.93
N TRP A 35 2.92 -12.81 -15.59
CA TRP A 35 2.19 -11.74 -16.27
C TRP A 35 1.29 -10.96 -15.31
N SER A 36 0.75 -11.63 -14.27
CA SER A 36 0.02 -10.96 -13.18
C SER A 36 0.93 -9.96 -12.46
N ASP A 37 2.18 -10.34 -12.22
CA ASP A 37 3.17 -9.56 -11.48
C ASP A 37 3.62 -8.32 -12.26
N THR A 38 3.85 -8.45 -13.57
CA THR A 38 4.25 -7.31 -14.44
C THR A 38 3.12 -6.27 -14.55
N SER A 39 1.87 -6.72 -14.69
CA SER A 39 0.70 -5.83 -14.79
C SER A 39 0.41 -5.08 -13.48
N ALA A 40 0.55 -5.76 -12.33
CA ALA A 40 0.41 -5.17 -11.01
C ALA A 40 1.54 -4.18 -10.71
N THR A 41 2.80 -4.56 -11.02
CA THR A 41 3.97 -3.69 -10.89
C THR A 41 3.79 -2.38 -11.67
N THR A 42 3.39 -2.48 -12.95
CA THR A 42 3.17 -1.29 -13.81
C THR A 42 2.05 -0.40 -13.28
N ARG A 43 0.95 -1.02 -12.79
CA ARG A 43 -0.17 -0.29 -12.19
C ARG A 43 0.26 0.46 -10.92
N ASN A 44 0.99 -0.21 -10.04
CA ASN A 44 1.48 0.35 -8.78
C ASN A 44 2.44 1.52 -9.04
N GLU A 45 3.39 1.36 -9.97
CA GLU A 45 4.27 2.44 -10.40
C GLU A 45 3.48 3.64 -10.92
N THR A 46 2.47 3.40 -11.76
CA THR A 46 1.63 4.44 -12.35
C THR A 46 0.88 5.24 -11.28
N ILE A 47 0.29 4.55 -10.30
CA ILE A 47 -0.43 5.19 -9.18
C ILE A 47 0.50 6.13 -8.42
N VAL A 48 1.69 5.64 -8.03
CA VAL A 48 2.66 6.43 -7.27
C VAL A 48 3.19 7.60 -8.10
N ARG A 49 3.53 7.37 -9.37
CA ARG A 49 3.99 8.41 -10.30
C ARG A 49 2.97 9.55 -10.42
N GLN A 50 1.71 9.22 -10.69
CA GLN A 50 0.63 10.21 -10.79
C GLN A 50 0.41 10.95 -9.47
N ALA A 51 0.53 10.28 -8.32
CA ALA A 51 0.44 10.95 -7.03
C ALA A 51 1.58 11.97 -6.83
N PHE A 52 2.81 11.64 -7.22
CA PHE A 52 3.93 12.58 -7.13
C PHE A 52 3.81 13.75 -8.13
N GLU A 53 3.31 13.52 -9.34
CA GLU A 53 3.02 14.58 -10.31
C GLU A 53 1.98 15.58 -9.79
N ARG A 54 0.89 15.07 -9.21
CA ARG A 54 -0.15 15.89 -8.57
C ARG A 54 0.36 16.61 -7.32
N TRP A 55 1.21 15.95 -6.53
CA TRP A 55 1.85 16.58 -5.38
C TRP A 55 2.76 17.73 -5.80
N ALA A 56 3.56 17.55 -6.87
CA ALA A 56 4.36 18.63 -7.46
C ALA A 56 3.49 19.79 -7.98
N ALA A 57 2.28 19.50 -8.46
CA ALA A 57 1.29 20.50 -8.85
C ALA A 57 0.57 21.18 -7.66
N GLY A 58 0.91 20.83 -6.42
CA GLY A 58 0.38 21.44 -5.21
C GLY A 58 -0.85 20.75 -4.61
N GLU A 59 -1.23 19.58 -5.10
CA GLU A 59 -2.37 18.83 -4.57
C GLU A 59 -2.02 18.03 -3.31
N ASN A 60 -2.97 17.92 -2.38
CA ASN A 60 -2.83 17.03 -1.22
C ASN A 60 -3.21 15.58 -1.59
N VAL A 61 -2.21 14.78 -1.95
CA VAL A 61 -2.40 13.41 -2.46
C VAL A 61 -2.45 12.34 -1.36
N PHE A 62 -1.93 12.63 -0.17
CA PHE A 62 -1.71 11.63 0.88
C PHE A 62 -3.00 10.93 1.38
N PRO A 63 -4.16 11.59 1.53
CA PRO A 63 -5.40 10.92 1.94
C PRO A 63 -5.91 9.86 0.94
N LEU A 64 -5.54 9.98 -0.34
CA LEU A 64 -5.91 9.03 -1.38
C LEU A 64 -4.84 7.97 -1.61
N LEU A 65 -3.56 8.37 -1.52
CA LEU A 65 -2.41 7.50 -1.74
C LEU A 65 -2.19 6.51 -0.59
N LEU A 66 -2.32 6.96 0.67
CA LEU A 66 -2.03 6.16 1.85
C LEU A 66 -3.30 5.43 2.33
N SER A 67 -3.15 4.18 2.74
CA SER A 67 -4.20 3.45 3.45
C SER A 67 -4.50 4.13 4.79
N PRO A 68 -5.77 4.16 5.26
CA PRO A 68 -6.10 4.61 6.62
C PRO A 68 -5.31 3.87 7.71
N ASP A 69 -4.98 2.59 7.47
CA ASP A 69 -4.25 1.70 8.38
C ASP A 69 -2.76 1.57 8.02
N VAL A 70 -2.19 2.51 7.26
CA VAL A 70 -0.79 2.47 6.83
C VAL A 70 0.18 2.31 8.00
N VAL A 71 1.17 1.44 7.87
CA VAL A 71 2.30 1.39 8.80
C VAL A 71 3.46 2.16 8.18
N TRP A 72 3.80 3.31 8.77
CA TRP A 72 4.87 4.18 8.29
C TRP A 72 6.06 4.11 9.23
N THR A 73 7.23 3.74 8.71
CA THR A 73 8.48 3.69 9.48
C THR A 73 9.45 4.73 8.96
N ILE A 74 10.04 5.49 9.89
CA ILE A 74 11.19 6.37 9.66
C ILE A 74 12.37 5.74 10.39
N PRO A 75 13.25 4.99 9.69
CA PRO A 75 14.45 4.42 10.29
C PRO A 75 15.43 5.51 10.72
N GLY A 76 16.25 5.21 11.73
CA GLY A 76 17.32 6.11 12.19
C GLY A 76 17.22 6.41 13.67
N SER A 77 17.51 7.65 14.04
CA SER A 77 17.57 8.10 15.43
C SER A 77 17.06 9.52 15.57
N GLY A 78 16.68 9.91 16.78
CA GLY A 78 16.11 11.22 17.07
C GLY A 78 14.58 11.18 17.20
N PRO A 79 13.95 12.33 17.54
CA PRO A 79 12.56 12.34 18.02
C PRO A 79 11.51 11.88 17.01
N VAL A 80 11.78 12.03 15.71
CA VAL A 80 10.86 11.62 14.63
C VAL A 80 11.16 10.22 14.07
N ALA A 81 12.24 9.56 14.53
CA ALA A 81 12.50 8.19 14.13
C ALA A 81 11.53 7.24 14.85
N GLY A 82 10.99 6.25 14.14
CA GLY A 82 10.06 5.29 14.70
C GLY A 82 9.05 4.76 13.70
N THR A 83 8.14 3.92 14.20
CA THR A 83 7.03 3.34 13.42
C THR A 83 5.71 3.92 13.92
N TYR A 84 4.94 4.45 12.97
CA TYR A 84 3.62 5.03 13.16
C TYR A 84 2.57 4.10 12.57
N ARG A 85 1.45 3.91 13.28
CA ARG A 85 0.40 2.97 12.89
C ARG A 85 -0.90 3.71 12.62
N GLY A 86 -1.27 3.77 11.35
CA GLY A 86 -2.42 4.49 10.83
C GLY A 86 -2.05 5.87 10.28
N PHE A 87 -2.83 6.33 9.30
CA PHE A 87 -2.65 7.61 8.61
C PHE A 87 -2.62 8.78 9.59
N THR A 88 -3.57 8.83 10.53
CA THR A 88 -3.65 9.90 11.53
C THR A 88 -2.42 9.92 12.44
N ASP A 89 -1.95 8.76 12.89
CA ASP A 89 -0.77 8.66 13.77
C ASP A 89 0.49 9.19 13.08
N PHE A 90 0.71 8.78 11.83
CA PHE A 90 1.79 9.28 10.99
C PHE A 90 1.69 10.79 10.77
N VAL A 91 0.51 11.29 10.36
CA VAL A 91 0.34 12.71 10.09
C VAL A 91 0.59 13.55 11.33
N GLU A 92 0.03 13.16 12.47
CA GLU A 92 0.12 13.95 13.70
C GLU A 92 1.53 13.95 14.31
N LYS A 93 2.23 12.83 14.25
CA LYS A 93 3.52 12.67 14.95
C LYS A 93 4.76 12.86 14.07
N ALA A 94 4.66 12.65 12.76
CA ALA A 94 5.80 12.79 11.85
C ALA A 94 5.64 13.92 10.82
N SER A 95 4.46 14.07 10.21
CA SER A 95 4.25 15.09 9.16
C SER A 95 4.01 16.49 9.74
N ARG A 96 3.02 16.62 10.63
CA ARG A 96 2.58 17.89 11.20
C ARG A 96 3.69 18.67 11.92
N PRO A 97 4.61 18.05 12.70
CA PRO A 97 5.68 18.80 13.34
C PRO A 97 6.56 19.58 12.34
N LEU A 98 6.85 18.99 11.18
CA LEU A 98 7.56 19.66 10.09
C LEU A 98 6.67 20.64 9.34
N VAL A 99 5.54 20.17 8.77
CA VAL A 99 4.70 20.96 7.85
C VAL A 99 4.14 22.21 8.51
N SER A 100 3.85 22.16 9.82
CA SER A 100 3.38 23.32 10.57
C SER A 100 4.42 24.44 10.73
N ARG A 101 5.69 24.18 10.39
CA ARG A 101 6.82 25.14 10.41
C ARG A 101 7.31 25.51 9.02
N LEU A 102 6.54 25.14 7.99
CA LEU A 102 6.78 25.54 6.61
C LEU A 102 5.77 26.61 6.18
N ALA A 103 6.28 27.65 5.51
CA ALA A 103 5.49 28.71 4.88
C ALA A 103 4.91 28.27 3.52
N THR A 104 5.61 27.37 2.82
CA THR A 104 5.15 26.77 1.56
C THR A 104 5.02 25.25 1.72
N PRO A 105 4.19 24.57 0.89
CA PRO A 105 4.24 23.12 0.84
C PRO A 105 5.63 22.63 0.40
N ILE A 106 5.96 21.38 0.75
CA ILE A 106 7.10 20.67 0.16
C ILE A 106 6.73 20.37 -1.29
N VAL A 107 7.60 20.79 -2.21
CA VAL A 107 7.53 20.45 -3.63
C VAL A 107 8.51 19.31 -3.90
N PRO A 108 8.04 18.12 -4.34
CA PRO A 108 8.92 17.02 -4.71
C PRO A 108 9.53 17.23 -6.11
N ASP A 109 10.83 16.97 -6.23
CA ASP A 109 11.57 16.83 -7.48
C ASP A 109 11.97 15.34 -7.62
N VAL A 110 11.12 14.59 -8.31
CA VAL A 110 11.28 13.13 -8.49
C VAL A 110 12.45 12.86 -9.41
N ARG A 111 13.39 12.05 -8.93
CA ARG A 111 14.57 11.66 -9.70
C ARG A 111 14.36 10.31 -10.34
N HIS A 112 13.85 9.37 -9.56
CA HIS A 112 13.58 8.02 -10.03
C HIS A 112 12.41 7.39 -9.29
N ILE A 113 11.69 6.53 -10.00
CA ILE A 113 10.71 5.60 -9.46
C ILE A 113 11.09 4.23 -10.00
N TRP A 114 11.16 3.24 -9.11
CA TRP A 114 11.34 1.83 -9.46
C TRP A 114 10.18 1.03 -8.88
N ALA A 115 9.73 -0.01 -9.57
CA ALA A 115 8.70 -0.89 -9.06
C ALA A 115 9.09 -2.36 -9.28
N ALA A 116 8.77 -3.20 -8.30
CA ALA A 116 8.94 -4.65 -8.35
C ALA A 116 7.82 -5.32 -7.53
N GLY A 117 6.92 -6.02 -8.21
CA GLY A 117 5.75 -6.63 -7.59
C GLY A 117 4.82 -5.58 -6.95
N ASP A 118 4.60 -5.72 -5.65
CA ASP A 118 3.83 -4.76 -4.86
C ASP A 118 4.67 -3.60 -4.30
N THR A 119 5.99 -3.61 -4.51
CA THR A 119 6.89 -2.61 -3.96
C THR A 119 7.18 -1.50 -4.96
N VAL A 120 7.08 -0.24 -4.53
CA VAL A 120 7.45 0.95 -5.30
C VAL A 120 8.44 1.79 -4.51
N ILE A 121 9.59 2.07 -5.10
CA ILE A 121 10.67 2.88 -4.50
C ILE A 121 10.71 4.23 -5.22
N VAL A 122 10.70 5.32 -4.47
CA VAL A 122 10.78 6.68 -5.00
C VAL A 122 11.99 7.40 -4.41
N ARG A 123 12.92 7.85 -5.25
CA ARG A 123 13.98 8.79 -4.87
C ARG A 123 13.62 10.18 -5.37
N PHE A 124 13.57 11.14 -4.46
CA PHE A 124 13.23 12.53 -4.78
C PHE A 124 13.94 13.50 -3.85
N ASP A 125 14.19 14.71 -4.33
CA ASP A 125 14.58 15.83 -3.47
C ASP A 125 13.32 16.64 -3.13
N GLY A 126 13.22 17.17 -1.91
CA GLY A 126 12.09 18.00 -1.49
C GLY A 126 12.56 19.40 -1.10
N ALA A 127 11.81 20.43 -1.52
CA ALA A 127 12.11 21.82 -1.17
C ALA A 127 10.87 22.57 -0.65
N ALA A 128 11.08 23.45 0.32
CA ALA A 128 10.07 24.38 0.83
C ALA A 128 10.75 25.63 1.41
N THR A 129 9.95 26.60 1.84
CA THR A 129 10.39 27.74 2.65
C THR A 129 9.87 27.56 4.08
N THR A 130 10.72 27.74 5.08
CA THR A 130 10.32 27.69 6.50
C THR A 130 9.54 28.94 6.92
N THR A 131 8.88 28.89 8.07
CA THR A 131 8.20 30.06 8.65
C THR A 131 9.14 31.20 9.03
N ALA A 132 10.44 30.92 9.21
CA ALA A 132 11.47 31.95 9.39
C ALA A 132 12.01 32.52 8.06
N GLY A 133 11.51 32.06 6.90
CA GLY A 133 11.92 32.54 5.57
C GLY A 133 13.17 31.87 5.00
N HIS A 134 13.72 30.85 5.66
CA HIS A 134 14.88 30.11 5.18
C HIS A 134 14.48 28.94 4.26
N PRO A 135 15.33 28.54 3.31
CA PRO A 135 15.06 27.36 2.49
C PRO A 135 15.16 26.08 3.34
N TYR A 136 14.16 25.20 3.19
CA TYR A 136 14.23 23.81 3.59
C TYR A 136 14.54 22.95 2.37
N ARG A 137 15.55 22.09 2.47
CA ARG A 137 15.88 21.08 1.46
C ARG A 137 16.13 19.76 2.16
N ASN A 138 15.63 18.68 1.57
CA ASN A 138 15.84 17.33 2.07
C ASN A 138 15.88 16.35 0.88
N GLN A 139 16.48 15.19 1.09
CA GLN A 139 16.60 14.12 0.10
C GLN A 139 15.93 12.88 0.66
N PHE A 140 15.06 12.28 -0.13
CA PHE A 140 14.21 11.18 0.32
C PHE A 140 14.42 9.93 -0.53
N VAL A 141 14.36 8.79 0.14
CA VAL A 141 14.03 7.52 -0.47
C VAL A 141 12.85 6.94 0.28
N TRP A 142 11.73 6.80 -0.41
CA TRP A 142 10.52 6.17 0.14
C TRP A 142 10.33 4.81 -0.52
N ILE A 143 10.18 3.77 0.29
CA ILE A 143 9.92 2.41 -0.13
C ILE A 143 8.50 2.09 0.29
N PHE A 144 7.61 1.90 -0.68
CA PHE A 144 6.20 1.65 -0.47
C PHE A 144 5.87 0.21 -0.78
N ARG A 145 5.11 -0.43 0.11
CA ARG A 145 4.37 -1.64 -0.22
C ARG A 145 2.93 -1.26 -0.55
N MET A 146 2.47 -1.69 -1.72
CA MET A 146 1.16 -1.39 -2.26
C MET A 146 0.16 -2.51 -1.94
N GLY A 147 -1.09 -2.14 -1.70
CA GLY A 147 -2.21 -3.06 -1.50
C GLY A 147 -3.51 -2.36 -1.87
N ASP A 148 -4.35 -3.01 -2.67
CA ASP A 148 -5.64 -2.46 -3.13
C ASP A 148 -5.55 -1.03 -3.71
N GLY A 149 -4.46 -0.74 -4.42
CA GLY A 149 -4.20 0.56 -5.06
C GLY A 149 -3.75 1.67 -4.11
N ARG A 150 -3.40 1.35 -2.86
CA ARG A 150 -2.88 2.29 -1.86
C ARG A 150 -1.57 1.82 -1.24
N VAL A 151 -0.84 2.72 -0.62
CA VAL A 151 0.33 2.41 0.20
C VAL A 151 -0.16 1.88 1.55
N VAL A 152 0.15 0.63 1.86
CA VAL A 152 -0.22 -0.05 3.12
C VAL A 152 0.95 -0.13 4.09
N GLU A 153 2.19 -0.11 3.59
CA GLU A 153 3.40 0.06 4.40
C GLU A 153 4.35 1.02 3.69
N ALA A 154 5.08 1.82 4.48
CA ALA A 154 6.08 2.73 3.97
C ALA A 154 7.33 2.73 4.87
N GLU A 155 8.50 2.71 4.25
CA GLU A 155 9.77 3.05 4.89
C GLU A 155 10.31 4.33 4.27
N ALA A 156 10.62 5.31 5.11
CA ALA A 156 11.05 6.64 4.67
C ALA A 156 12.44 6.98 5.20
N PHE A 157 13.41 6.99 4.30
CA PHE A 157 14.74 7.52 4.53
C PHE A 157 14.78 8.98 4.12
N LEU A 158 15.34 9.82 4.99
CA LEU A 158 15.45 11.26 4.82
C LEU A 158 16.64 11.79 5.63
N ASP A 159 17.04 13.03 5.34
CA ASP A 159 17.95 13.77 6.22
C ASP A 159 17.19 14.17 7.50
N LEU A 160 17.40 13.38 8.56
CA LEU A 160 16.82 13.61 9.88
C LEU A 160 17.40 14.84 10.58
N ALA A 161 18.64 15.24 10.26
CA ALA A 161 19.23 16.45 10.83
C ALA A 161 18.58 17.70 10.23
N ALA A 162 18.38 17.75 8.91
CA ALA A 162 17.66 18.83 8.24
C ALA A 162 16.21 18.92 8.73
N TYR A 163 15.53 17.78 8.92
CA TYR A 163 14.20 17.75 9.54
C TYR A 163 14.21 18.38 10.94
N GLN A 164 15.11 17.90 11.81
CA GLN A 164 15.18 18.32 13.20
C GLN A 164 15.50 19.82 13.32
N GLN A 165 16.41 20.30 12.48
CA GLN A 165 16.76 21.72 12.42
C GLN A 165 15.55 22.60 12.13
N VAL A 166 14.64 22.17 11.25
CA VAL A 166 13.39 22.91 11.00
C VAL A 166 12.51 22.90 12.24
N VAL A 167 12.31 21.73 12.85
CA VAL A 167 11.43 21.57 14.02
C VAL A 167 11.89 22.40 15.22
N GLU A 168 13.19 22.47 15.47
CA GLU A 168 13.76 23.19 16.61
C GLU A 168 13.83 24.70 16.42
N ASN A 169 14.12 25.16 15.19
CA ASN A 169 14.53 26.55 14.96
C ASN A 169 13.48 27.43 14.29
N ASN A 170 12.27 26.91 14.03
CA ASN A 170 11.22 27.65 13.36
C ASN A 170 9.92 27.63 14.17
N PRO A 171 9.23 28.78 14.28
CA PRO A 171 7.95 28.84 14.97
C PRO A 171 6.87 28.09 14.18
N VAL A 172 5.90 27.52 14.89
CA VAL A 172 4.68 27.00 14.29
C VAL A 172 3.91 28.15 13.64
N ARG A 173 3.42 27.96 12.41
CA ARG A 173 2.61 28.94 11.68
C ARG A 173 1.38 29.31 12.51
N ALA A 174 1.12 30.60 12.64
CA ALA A 174 -0.13 31.09 13.21
C ALA A 174 -1.32 30.57 12.37
N ARG A 175 -2.36 30.09 13.05
CA ARG A 175 -3.58 29.62 12.38
C ARG A 175 -4.29 30.75 11.67
#